data_AF-A0A950SV79-F1
#
_entry.id   AF-A0A950SV79-F1
#
_cell.length_a   1.000
_cell.length_b   1.000
_cell.length_c   1.000
_cell.angle_alpha   90.00
_cell.angle_beta   90.00
_cell.angle_gamma   90.00
#
_symmetry.space_group_name_H-M   'P 1'
#
loop_
_entity.id
_entity.type
_entity.pdbx_description
1 polymer ?
#
loop_
_entity_poly.entity_id
_entity_poly.type
_entity_poly.pdbx_seq_one_letter_code
_entity_poly.pdbx_strand_id
1 'polypeptide(L)'
;MEVVRRNNEEMAEMVAAHPDRFAGFVAATPVTDPDAVTEEAIRSVRELGAFGVQLDEDAINLPLHEDRYDPLFAAMEELRAGVWLHPFRTNAWIAGTGVRICRYSPYWSIARSRNSMSCSAR
;
A
#
# COMPACT_ATOMS: atom_id res chain seq x y z
N MET A 1 2.64 5.96 13.99
CA MET A 1 4.00 5.56 13.56
C MET A 1 4.56 4.39 14.36
N GLU A 2 4.69 4.48 15.70
CA GLU A 2 5.28 3.41 16.51
C GLU A 2 4.65 2.03 16.31
N VAL A 3 3.31 1.95 16.36
CA VAL A 3 2.59 0.68 16.17
C VAL A 3 2.84 0.07 14.79
N VAL A 4 2.91 0.90 13.75
CA VAL A 4 3.16 0.44 12.37
C VAL A 4 4.57 -0.14 12.25
N ARG A 5 5.57 0.56 12.80
CA ARG A 5 6.96 0.10 12.78
C ARG A 5 7.14 -1.22 13.52
N ARG A 6 6.60 -1.31 14.73
CA ARG A 6 6.66 -2.53 15.53
C ARG A 6 5.98 -3.70 14.82
N ASN A 7 4.81 -3.47 14.22
CA ASN A 7 4.12 -4.50 13.44
C ASN A 7 4.97 -4.98 12.26
N ASN A 8 5.63 -4.08 11.53
CA ASN A 8 6.49 -4.45 10.41
C ASN A 8 7.74 -5.24 10.85
N GLU A 9 8.32 -4.89 12.01
CA GLU A 9 9.42 -5.64 12.63
C GLU A 9 8.97 -7.05 13.04
N GLU A 10 7.83 -7.18 13.72
CA GLU A 10 7.24 -8.47 14.11
C GLU A 10 6.94 -9.35 12.88
N MET A 11 6.44 -8.75 11.78
CA MET A 11 6.22 -9.48 10.51
C MET A 11 7.53 -9.98 9.90
N ALA A 12 8.59 -9.17 9.93
CA ALA A 12 9.90 -9.57 9.44
C ALA A 12 10.48 -10.72 10.27
N GLU A 13 10.38 -10.63 11.60
CA GLU A 13 10.79 -11.69 12.52
C GLU A 13 10.02 -13.00 12.27
N MET A 14 8.71 -12.92 12.07
CA MET A 14 7.86 -14.08 11.81
C MET A 14 8.23 -14.78 10.49
N VAL A 15 8.48 -14.02 9.42
CA VAL A 15 8.92 -14.58 8.13
C VAL A 15 10.30 -15.22 8.28
N ALA A 16 11.23 -14.56 8.98
CA ALA A 16 12.57 -15.11 9.21
C ALA A 16 12.54 -16.39 10.05
N ALA A 17 11.61 -16.52 10.99
CA ALA A 17 11.43 -17.71 11.81
C ALA A 17 10.82 -18.91 11.05
N HIS A 18 10.05 -18.66 9.98
CA HIS A 18 9.30 -19.69 9.24
C HIS A 18 9.39 -19.52 7.71
N PRO A 19 10.60 -19.54 7.12
CA PRO A 19 10.80 -19.31 5.69
C PRO A 19 10.25 -20.45 4.80
N ASP A 20 10.02 -21.63 5.37
CA ASP A 20 9.34 -22.75 4.70
C ASP A 20 7.82 -22.54 4.58
N ARG A 21 7.26 -21.58 5.33
CA ARG A 21 5.82 -21.28 5.39
C ARG A 21 5.48 -19.94 4.77
N PHE A 22 6.34 -18.94 4.93
CA PHE A 22 6.12 -17.58 4.42
C PHE A 22 7.20 -17.22 3.41
N ALA A 23 6.77 -16.85 2.20
CA ALA A 23 7.69 -16.38 1.17
C ALA A 23 8.24 -14.97 1.46
N GLY A 24 7.52 -14.18 2.26
CA GLY A 24 7.80 -12.78 2.54
C GLY A 24 6.63 -12.14 3.27
N PHE A 25 6.70 -10.83 3.48
CA PHE A 25 5.61 -10.02 4.02
C PHE A 25 5.45 -8.72 3.23
N VAL A 26 4.29 -8.09 3.41
CA VAL A 26 3.97 -6.77 2.90
C VAL A 26 3.83 -5.85 4.09
N ALA A 27 4.52 -4.70 4.06
CA ALA A 27 4.55 -3.78 5.17
C ALA A 27 3.25 -2.97 5.27
N ALA A 28 2.78 -2.75 6.49
CA ALA A 28 1.72 -1.80 6.76
C ALA A 28 2.26 -0.37 6.69
N THR A 29 1.40 0.57 6.30
CA THR A 29 1.76 1.99 6.21
C THR A 29 0.94 2.83 7.19
N PRO A 30 1.46 3.98 7.65
CA PRO A 30 0.67 4.94 8.40
C PRO A 30 -0.50 5.50 7.57
N VAL A 31 -1.57 5.85 8.26
CA VAL A 31 -2.89 6.13 7.65
C VAL A 31 -3.08 7.62 7.31
N THR A 32 -2.18 8.52 7.72
CA THR A 32 -2.49 9.96 7.76
C THR A 32 -1.48 10.88 7.07
N ASP A 33 -0.33 10.38 6.61
CA ASP A 33 0.78 11.23 6.13
C ASP A 33 1.49 10.57 4.93
N PRO A 34 1.35 11.11 3.70
CA PRO A 34 1.97 10.57 2.49
C PRO A 34 3.50 10.49 2.54
N ASP A 35 4.16 11.43 3.22
CA ASP A 35 5.61 11.45 3.35
C ASP A 35 6.04 10.33 4.30
N ALA A 36 5.36 10.21 5.45
CA ALA A 36 5.60 9.11 6.38
C ALA A 36 5.29 7.72 5.78
N VAL A 37 4.29 7.63 4.89
CA VAL A 37 4.01 6.41 4.10
C VAL A 37 5.20 6.06 3.23
N THR A 38 5.73 7.03 2.49
CA THR A 38 6.87 6.83 1.57
C THR A 38 8.12 6.44 2.34
N GLU A 39 8.44 7.13 3.43
CA GLU A 39 9.59 6.83 4.28
C GLU A 39 9.51 5.42 4.87
N GLU A 40 8.36 5.05 5.43
CA GLU A 40 8.20 3.72 6.04
C GLU A 40 8.19 2.60 4.97
N ALA A 41 7.67 2.88 3.77
CA ALA A 41 7.73 1.95 2.65
C ALA A 41 9.18 1.66 2.24
N ILE A 42 9.99 2.71 2.07
CA ILE A 42 11.41 2.60 1.72
C ILE A 42 12.16 1.82 2.81
N ARG A 43 11.96 2.20 4.08
CA ARG A 43 12.58 1.53 5.23
C ARG A 43 12.22 0.05 5.26
N SER A 44 10.94 -0.29 5.18
CA SER A 44 10.48 -1.67 5.30
C SER A 44 11.03 -2.56 4.18
N VAL A 45 11.13 -2.04 2.96
CA VAL A 45 11.71 -2.79 1.84
C VAL A 45 13.23 -2.92 1.97
N ARG A 46 13.94 -1.82 2.28
CA ARG A 46 15.42 -1.81 2.32
C ARG A 46 16.00 -2.49 3.56
N GLU A 47 15.38 -2.30 4.72
CA GLU A 47 15.93 -2.74 6.01
C GLU A 47 15.33 -4.06 6.47
N LEU A 48 14.02 -4.27 6.24
CA LEU A 48 13.30 -5.43 6.76
C LEU A 48 13.04 -6.51 5.70
N GLY A 49 13.29 -6.23 4.42
CA GLY A 49 13.08 -7.19 3.33
C GLY A 49 11.62 -7.38 2.92
N ALA A 50 10.77 -6.38 3.20
CA ALA A 50 9.38 -6.41 2.73
C ALA A 50 9.32 -6.47 1.20
N PHE A 51 8.32 -7.18 0.67
CA PHE A 51 8.07 -7.22 -0.78
C PHE A 51 7.41 -5.95 -1.32
N GLY A 52 7.03 -5.04 -0.42
CA GLY A 52 6.30 -3.83 -0.72
C GLY A 52 5.44 -3.38 0.45
N VAL A 53 4.42 -2.58 0.13
CA VAL A 53 3.49 -2.00 1.11
C VAL A 53 2.04 -2.28 0.77
N GLN A 54 1.20 -2.30 1.80
CA GLN A 54 -0.26 -2.35 1.67
C GLN A 54 -0.86 -0.99 2.03
N LEU A 55 -1.73 -0.47 1.17
CA LEU A 55 -2.53 0.73 1.40
C LEU A 55 -4.00 0.35 1.58
N ASP A 56 -4.63 0.87 2.63
CA ASP A 56 -6.06 0.68 2.92
C ASP A 56 -6.84 1.94 2.49
N GLU A 57 -7.61 1.83 1.41
CA GLU A 57 -8.24 2.98 0.73
C GLU A 57 -9.33 3.67 1.58
N ASP A 58 -10.07 2.89 2.36
CA ASP A 58 -11.30 3.31 3.05
C ASP A 58 -11.02 3.95 4.43
N ALA A 59 -9.87 3.65 5.06
CA ALA A 59 -9.46 4.30 6.30
C ALA A 59 -9.06 5.77 6.09
N ILE A 60 -8.87 6.18 4.83
CA ILE A 60 -8.13 7.40 4.49
C ILE A 60 -8.81 8.24 3.40
N ASN A 61 -9.83 7.72 2.69
CA ASN A 61 -10.34 8.38 1.46
C ASN A 61 -9.17 8.78 0.56
N LEU A 62 -8.12 7.95 0.44
CA LEU A 62 -6.89 8.31 -0.24
C LEU A 62 -7.18 8.62 -1.70
N PRO A 63 -7.02 9.88 -2.13
CA PRO A 63 -7.03 10.19 -3.54
C PRO A 63 -5.66 9.76 -4.09
N LEU A 64 -5.43 8.46 -4.25
CA LEU A 64 -4.15 7.91 -4.78
C LEU A 64 -3.80 8.45 -6.18
N HIS A 65 -4.74 9.15 -6.82
CA HIS A 65 -4.54 9.91 -8.04
C HIS A 65 -3.84 11.26 -7.84
N GLU A 66 -3.77 11.81 -6.63
CA GLU A 66 -3.05 13.06 -6.34
C GLU A 66 -1.53 12.89 -6.49
N ASP A 67 -0.86 13.96 -6.91
CA ASP A 67 0.58 14.00 -7.17
C ASP A 67 1.42 13.75 -5.90
N ARG A 68 0.85 13.99 -4.71
CA ARG A 68 1.53 13.74 -3.43
C ARG A 68 1.90 12.28 -3.17
N TYR A 69 1.36 11.33 -3.94
CA TYR A 69 1.73 9.91 -3.88
C TYR A 69 2.77 9.50 -4.93
N ASP A 70 3.19 10.41 -5.82
CA ASP A 70 4.25 10.12 -6.79
C ASP A 70 5.56 9.67 -6.15
N PRO A 71 6.02 10.26 -5.03
CA PRO A 71 7.23 9.80 -4.36
C PRO A 71 7.14 8.33 -3.92
N LEU A 72 5.98 7.89 -3.42
CA LEU A 72 5.75 6.50 -3.04
C LEU A 72 5.89 5.57 -4.25
N PHE A 73 5.20 5.87 -5.36
CA PHE A 73 5.23 5.01 -6.55
C PHE A 73 6.60 4.99 -7.22
N ALA A 74 7.28 6.12 -7.29
CA ALA A 74 8.66 6.19 -7.79
C ALA A 74 9.61 5.36 -6.92
N ALA A 75 9.49 5.45 -5.59
CA ALA A 75 10.30 4.65 -4.67
C ALA A 75 10.03 3.14 -4.84
N MET A 76 8.77 2.73 -4.96
CA MET A 76 8.43 1.31 -5.15
C MET A 76 8.92 0.78 -6.50
N GLU A 77 8.90 1.59 -7.55
CA GLU A 77 9.48 1.24 -8.85
C GLU A 77 11.01 1.08 -8.77
N GLU A 78 11.72 2.03 -8.16
CA GLU A 78 13.18 1.95 -7.94
C GLU A 78 13.58 0.70 -7.16
N LEU A 79 12.82 0.41 -6.09
CA LEU A 79 13.04 -0.74 -5.22
C LEU A 79 12.55 -2.07 -5.82
N ARG A 80 11.86 -2.03 -6.97
CA ARG A 80 11.19 -3.18 -7.58
C ARG A 80 10.23 -3.89 -6.63
N ALA A 81 9.60 -3.11 -5.75
CA ALA A 81 8.65 -3.56 -4.74
C ALA A 81 7.20 -3.34 -5.21
N GLY A 82 6.25 -4.05 -4.60
CA GLY A 82 4.83 -3.95 -4.91
C GLY A 82 4.07 -2.97 -4.04
N VAL A 83 2.97 -2.44 -4.56
CA VAL A 83 1.93 -1.73 -3.80
C VAL A 83 0.66 -2.59 -3.85
N TRP A 84 0.23 -3.06 -2.69
CA TRP A 84 -1.02 -3.79 -2.52
C TRP A 84 -2.14 -2.82 -2.12
N LEU A 85 -3.19 -2.78 -2.93
CA LEU A 85 -4.39 -2.02 -2.63
C LEU A 85 -5.42 -2.96 -2.02
N HIS A 86 -5.68 -2.79 -0.71
CA HIS A 86 -6.67 -3.56 -0.01
C HIS A 86 -7.99 -2.77 0.06
N PRO A 87 -9.07 -3.23 -0.59
CA PRO A 87 -10.37 -2.60 -0.45
C PRO A 87 -10.90 -2.85 0.95
N PHE A 88 -11.11 -1.80 1.74
CA PHE A 88 -11.93 -1.91 2.93
C PHE A 88 -13.37 -1.57 2.54
N ARG A 89 -14.32 -2.33 3.08
CA ARG A 89 -15.75 -2.12 2.86
C ARG A 89 -16.34 -1.65 4.17
N THR A 90 -16.59 -0.36 4.32
CA THR A 90 -17.72 0.05 5.15
C THR A 90 -19.02 -0.23 4.40
N ASN A 91 -19.96 -0.92 5.05
CA ASN A 91 -21.31 -1.23 4.54
C ASN A 91 -22.17 0.02 4.22
N ALA A 92 -21.59 1.22 4.21
CA ALA A 92 -22.24 2.49 3.92
C ALA A 92 -22.10 2.95 2.45
N TRP A 93 -21.24 2.32 1.65
CA TRP A 93 -20.87 2.81 0.30
C TRP A 93 -21.80 2.43 -0.86
N ILE A 94 -22.99 1.88 -0.61
CA ILE A 94 -23.96 1.59 -1.70
C ILE A 94 -24.88 2.80 -2.00
N ALA A 95 -24.92 3.85 -1.18
CA ALA A 95 -25.85 4.96 -1.39
C ALA A 95 -25.19 6.35 -1.32
N GLY A 96 -24.77 6.89 -2.46
CA GLY A 96 -25.03 8.31 -2.74
C GLY A 96 -23.88 9.32 -2.75
N THR A 97 -22.60 8.93 -2.72
CA THR A 97 -21.49 9.92 -2.62
C THR A 97 -20.92 10.40 -3.96
N GLY A 98 -21.34 9.86 -5.11
CA GLY A 98 -20.90 10.37 -6.42
C GLY A 98 -19.39 10.23 -6.70
N VAL A 99 -18.65 9.51 -5.85
CA VAL A 99 -17.23 9.19 -6.09
C VAL A 99 -17.16 8.23 -7.27
N ARG A 100 -16.47 8.63 -8.34
CA ARG A 100 -16.22 7.73 -9.47
C ARG A 100 -15.31 6.60 -8.99
N ILE A 101 -15.88 5.40 -8.91
CA ILE A 101 -15.11 4.17 -8.70
C ILE A 101 -14.07 4.08 -9.82
N CYS A 102 -12.80 4.04 -9.43
CA CYS A 102 -11.72 3.82 -10.36
C CYS A 102 -11.99 2.49 -11.09
N ARG A 103 -11.98 2.50 -12.43
CA ARG A 103 -12.33 1.36 -13.30
C ARG A 103 -11.53 0.07 -13.00
N TYR A 104 -10.44 0.19 -12.25
CA TYR A 104 -9.59 -0.88 -11.76
C TYR A 104 -9.82 -1.19 -10.28
N SER A 105 -11.07 -1.33 -9.86
CA SER A 105 -11.41 -1.95 -8.56
C SER A 105 -11.74 -3.45 -8.72
N PRO A 106 -10.81 -4.34 -9.10
CA PRO A 106 -10.90 -5.71 -8.65
C PRO A 106 -10.34 -5.78 -7.23
N TYR A 107 -11.02 -6.56 -6.40
CA TYR A 107 -10.58 -6.94 -5.07
C TYR A 107 -9.12 -7.42 -5.13
N TRP A 108 -8.25 -6.79 -4.33
CA TRP A 108 -6.78 -7.00 -4.32
C TRP A 108 -6.09 -6.66 -5.64
N SER A 109 -5.57 -5.43 -5.74
CA SER A 109 -4.71 -5.02 -6.87
C SER A 109 -3.25 -4.91 -6.43
N ILE A 110 -2.35 -5.45 -7.24
CA ILE A 110 -0.90 -5.32 -7.07
C ILE A 110 -0.39 -4.39 -8.18
N ALA A 111 0.19 -3.27 -7.79
CA ALA A 111 0.79 -2.31 -8.69
C ALA A 111 2.30 -2.19 -8.46
N ARG A 112 3.03 -1.79 -9.49
CA ARG A 112 4.47 -1.47 -9.40
C ARG A 112 4.81 -0.03 -9.77
N SER A 113 3.93 0.65 -10.50
CA SER A 113 4.09 2.04 -10.93
C SER A 113 2.74 2.71 -11.19
N ARG A 114 2.66 4.04 -11.17
CA ARG A 114 1.39 4.78 -11.42
C ARG A 114 0.70 4.36 -12.72
N ASN A 115 1.46 4.10 -13.78
CA ASN A 115 0.91 3.66 -15.08
C ASN A 115 0.26 2.26 -15.00
N SER A 116 0.73 1.39 -14.10
CA SER A 116 0.08 0.11 -13.80
C SER A 116 -1.24 0.26 -13.02
N MET A 117 -1.52 1.46 -12.46
CA MET A 117 -2.75 1.84 -11.77
C MET A 117 -3.63 2.81 -12.58
N SER A 118 -3.29 3.09 -13.83
CA SER A 118 -3.95 4.15 -14.59
C SER A 118 -5.44 3.89 -14.80
N CYS A 119 -6.28 4.57 -14.01
CA CYS A 119 -7.66 4.83 -14.42
C CYS A 119 -7.62 5.77 -15.61
N SER A 120 -7.86 5.23 -16.79
CA SER A 120 -7.99 6.02 -18.00
C SER A 120 -9.13 7.04 -17.82
N ALA A 121 -8.78 8.31 -17.60
CA ALA A 121 -9.69 9.41 -17.85
C ALA A 121 -9.87 9.51 -19.37
N ARG A 122 -11.07 9.17 -19.84
CA ARG A 122 -11.61 9.73 -21.08
C ARG A 122 -12.74 10.65 -20.70
#